data_AF-A0A930T2C5-F1
#
_entry.id   AF-A0A930T2C5-F1
#
_cell.length_a   1.000
_cell.length_b   1.000
_cell.length_c   1.000
_cell.angle_alpha   90.00
_cell.angle_beta   90.00
_cell.angle_gamma   90.00
#
_symmetry.space_group_name_H-M   'P 1'
#
loop_
_entity.id
_entity.type
_entity.pdbx_description
1 polymer ?
#
loop_
_entity_poly.entity_id
_entity_poly.type
_entity_poly.pdbx_seq_one_letter_code
_entity_poly.pdbx_strand_id
1 'polypeptide(L)' 'MTETRSSGRKAIDSYIKHEDIVDNAVKLGQKNGLKVEATQGNDSKGDIKVAKEDSKKYLDLLADTIDKNQARRNK' A
#
# COMPACT_ATOMS: atom_id res chain seq x y z
N MET A 1 -16.20 3.21 -27.75
CA MET A 1 -15.96 4.60 -27.29
C MET A 1 -15.08 4.52 -26.05
N THR A 2 -13.78 4.81 -26.18
CA THR A 2 -12.87 4.88 -25.03
C THR A 2 -13.07 6.24 -24.36
N GLU A 3 -13.67 6.27 -23.17
CA GLU A 3 -13.79 7.51 -22.40
C GLU A 3 -12.41 8.02 -22.01
N THR A 4 -11.93 9.04 -22.71
CA THR A 4 -10.70 9.75 -22.35
C THR A 4 -10.98 10.59 -21.10
N ARG A 5 -10.81 9.99 -19.90
CA ARG A 5 -10.95 10.71 -18.63
C ARG A 5 -10.05 11.94 -18.62
N SER A 6 -10.57 13.08 -18.15
CA SER A 6 -9.81 14.33 -18.02
C SER A 6 -8.61 14.16 -17.09
N SER A 7 -7.53 14.91 -17.31
CA SER A 7 -6.32 14.85 -16.50
C SER A 7 -6.58 15.07 -15.00
N GLY A 8 -7.54 15.94 -14.66
CA GLY A 8 -7.96 16.18 -13.27
C GLY A 8 -8.63 14.95 -12.63
N ARG A 9 -9.52 14.25 -13.33
CA ARG A 9 -10.12 13.00 -12.83
C ARG A 9 -9.08 11.91 -12.63
N LYS A 10 -8.11 11.78 -13.53
CA LYS A 10 -7.00 10.83 -13.38
C LYS A 10 -6.16 11.11 -12.14
N ALA A 11 -5.88 12.38 -11.85
CA ALA A 11 -5.12 12.76 -10.66
C ALA A 11 -5.88 12.38 -9.37
N ILE A 12 -7.18 12.65 -9.30
CA ILE A 12 -8.04 12.27 -8.16
C ILE A 12 -8.09 10.75 -7.99
N ASP A 13 -8.35 10.01 -9.09
CA ASP A 13 -8.39 8.55 -9.05
C ASP A 13 -7.06 7.94 -8.59
N SER A 14 -5.94 8.49 -9.05
CA SER A 14 -4.61 8.04 -8.63
C SER A 14 -4.34 8.34 -7.16
N TYR A 15 -4.77 9.51 -6.67
CA TYR A 15 -4.66 9.87 -5.25
C TYR A 15 -5.46 8.92 -4.37
N ILE A 16 -6.73 8.66 -4.71
CA ILE A 16 -7.58 7.71 -3.95
C ILE A 16 -6.93 6.32 -3.90
N LYS A 17 -6.41 5.84 -5.05
CA LYS A 17 -5.71 4.55 -5.10
C LYS A 17 -4.45 4.53 -4.24
N HIS A 18 -3.71 5.62 -4.19
CA HIS A 18 -2.53 5.74 -3.33
C HIS A 18 -2.91 5.58 -1.86
N GLU A 19 -3.90 6.36 -1.40
CA GLU A 19 -4.40 6.29 -0.04
C GLU A 19 -4.90 4.87 0.29
N ASP A 20 -5.65 4.23 -0.61
CA ASP A 20 -6.11 2.85 -0.45
C ASP A 20 -4.96 1.85 -0.31
N ILE A 21 -3.86 2.03 -1.04
CA ILE A 21 -2.67 1.17 -0.94
C ILE A 21 -2.01 1.34 0.43
N VAL A 22 -1.80 2.58 0.86
CA VAL A 22 -1.20 2.91 2.16
C VAL A 22 -2.04 2.32 3.30
N ASP A 23 -3.35 2.54 3.27
CA ASP A 23 -4.30 2.02 4.23
C ASP A 23 -4.26 0.48 4.33
N ASN A 24 -4.26 -0.19 3.19
CA ASN A 24 -4.24 -1.65 3.14
C ASN A 24 -2.92 -2.22 3.65
N ALA A 25 -1.80 -1.57 3.34
CA ALA A 25 -0.49 -1.96 3.80
C ALA A 25 -0.33 -1.78 5.32
N VAL A 26 -0.89 -0.71 5.90
CA VAL A 26 -0.94 -0.50 7.36
C VAL A 26 -1.85 -1.55 8.02
N LYS A 27 -3.07 -1.76 7.50
CA LYS A 27 -4.01 -2.77 8.00
C LYS A 27 -3.41 -4.18 7.96
N LEU A 28 -2.65 -4.51 6.92
CA LEU A 28 -1.95 -5.79 6.81
C LEU A 28 -0.93 -5.98 7.94
N GLY A 29 -0.09 -4.97 8.20
CA GLY A 29 0.89 -5.02 9.28
C GLY A 29 0.25 -5.15 10.65
N GLN A 30 -0.74 -4.30 10.95
CA GLN A 30 -1.44 -4.29 12.23
C GLN A 30 -2.20 -5.60 12.50
N LYS A 31 -2.85 -6.18 11.48
CA LYS A 31 -3.51 -7.49 11.60
C LYS A 31 -2.56 -8.63 11.93
N ASN A 32 -1.27 -8.48 11.63
CA ASN A 32 -0.22 -9.44 11.95
C ASN A 32 0.57 -9.06 13.22
N GLY A 33 0.05 -8.11 14.00
CA GLY A 33 0.66 -7.69 15.27
C GLY A 33 1.93 -6.85 15.11
N LEU A 34 2.20 -6.32 13.91
CA LEU A 34 3.37 -5.50 13.64
C LEU A 34 3.06 -4.03 13.93
N LYS A 35 4.05 -3.29 14.44
CA LYS A 35 3.94 -1.86 14.69
C LYS A 35 4.18 -1.07 13.40
N VAL A 36 3.09 -0.86 12.67
CA VAL A 36 3.04 -0.18 11.37
C VAL A 36 2.01 0.94 11.41
N GLU A 37 2.38 2.10 10.87
CA GLU A 37 1.54 3.30 10.83
C GLU A 37 1.79 4.04 9.50
N ALA A 38 0.79 4.77 9.00
CA ALA A 38 0.99 5.70 7.90
C ALA A 38 1.84 6.90 8.37
N THR A 39 2.63 7.46 7.47
CA THR A 39 3.23 8.78 7.69
C THR A 39 2.18 9.86 7.43
N GLN A 40 2.34 11.02 8.06
CA GLN A 40 1.41 12.15 7.88
C GLN A 40 2.03 13.20 6.96
N GLY A 41 1.26 13.64 5.97
CA GLY A 41 1.68 14.65 5.01
C GLY A 41 2.69 14.11 3.99
N ASN A 42 3.45 15.01 3.37
CA ASN A 42 4.46 14.66 2.38
C ASN A 42 5.79 14.31 3.07
N ASP A 43 5.84 13.16 3.73
CA ASP A 43 7.08 12.65 4.33
C ASP A 43 8.03 12.14 3.24
N SER A 44 9.22 12.72 3.14
CA SER A 44 10.21 12.35 2.12
C SER A 44 10.79 10.94 2.30
N LYS A 45 10.56 10.30 3.45
CA LYS A 45 10.99 8.93 3.73
C LYS A 45 9.99 7.87 3.25
N GLY A 46 8.81 8.30 2.79
CA GLY A 46 7.76 7.43 2.25
C GLY A 46 6.47 7.46 3.08
N ASP A 47 5.46 6.73 2.60
CA ASP A 47 4.08 6.80 3.09
C ASP A 47 3.79 5.93 4.33
N ILE A 48 4.74 5.06 4.72
CA ILE A 48 4.55 4.08 5.80
C ILE A 48 5.80 4.03 6.67
N LYS A 49 5.58 4.02 7.99
CA LYS A 49 6.61 3.80 9.00
C LYS A 49 6.37 2.47 9.70
N VAL A 50 7.46 1.75 9.95
CA VAL A 50 7.47 0.42 10.59
C VAL A 50 8.48 0.45 11.73
N ALA A 51 8.15 -0.16 12.87
CA ALA A 51 9.12 -0.34 13.94
C ALA A 51 10.33 -1.14 13.45
N LYS A 52 11.53 -0.76 13.90
CA LYS A 52 12.77 -1.34 13.40
C LYS A 52 12.82 -2.86 13.63
N GLU A 53 12.35 -3.34 14.77
CA GLU A 53 12.23 -4.77 15.11
C GLU A 53 11.30 -5.56 14.19
N ASP A 54 10.29 -4.91 13.62
CA ASP A 54 9.27 -5.53 12.77
C ASP A 54 9.58 -5.39 11.27
N SER A 55 10.55 -4.56 10.90
CA SER A 55 10.88 -4.23 9.51
C SER A 55 11.03 -5.45 8.61
N LYS A 56 11.82 -6.45 9.05
CA LYS A 56 12.04 -7.68 8.28
C LYS A 56 10.74 -8.50 8.13
N LYS A 57 10.03 -8.72 9.23
CA LYS A 57 8.75 -9.47 9.22
C LYS A 57 7.72 -8.80 8.31
N TYR A 58 7.69 -7.47 8.30
CA TYR A 58 6.79 -6.70 7.47
C TYR A 58 7.13 -6.85 5.98
N LEU A 59 8.41 -6.82 5.61
CA LEU A 59 8.85 -7.04 4.23
C LEU A 59 8.53 -8.46 3.76
N ASP A 60 8.79 -9.47 4.59
CA ASP A 60 8.46 -10.87 4.28
C ASP A 60 6.94 -11.03 4.07
N LEU A 61 6.12 -10.42 4.94
CA LEU A 61 4.66 -10.44 4.83
C LEU A 61 4.15 -9.75 3.55
N LEU A 62 4.76 -8.63 3.16
CA LEU A 62 4.43 -7.93 1.92
C LEU A 62 4.75 -8.77 0.70
N ALA A 63 5.94 -9.36 0.64
CA ALA A 63 6.35 -10.24 -0.47
C ALA A 63 5.38 -11.42 -0.61
N ASP A 64 5.10 -12.12 0.48
CA ASP A 64 4.13 -13.23 0.53
C ASP A 64 2.75 -12.83 0.02
N THR A 65 2.28 -11.64 0.40
CA THR A 65 0.96 -11.14 0.02
C THR A 65 0.91 -10.79 -1.47
N ILE A 66 1.98 -10.19 -2.01
CA ILE A 66 2.13 -9.88 -3.43
C ILE A 66 2.11 -11.18 -4.24
N ASP A 67 2.92 -12.17 -3.87
CA ASP A 67 3.02 -13.44 -4.57
C ASP A 67 1.68 -14.19 -4.59
N LYS A 68 0.97 -14.24 -3.45
CA LYS A 68 -0.37 -14.83 -3.35
C LYS A 68 -1.38 -14.13 -4.26
N ASN A 69 -1.33 -12.80 -4.34
CA ASN A 69 -2.23 -12.03 -5.19
C ASN A 69 -1.91 -12.19 -6.68
N GLN A 70 -0.64 -12.22 -7.05
CA GLN A 70 -0.20 -12.49 -8.43
C GLN A 70 -0.60 -13.91 -8.87
N ALA A 71 -0.38 -14.92 -8.02
CA ALA A 71 -0.79 -16.29 -8.29
C ALA A 71 -2.30 -16.44 -8.49
N ARG A 72 -3.12 -15.69 -7.74
CA ARG A 72 -4.59 -15.65 -7.92
C ARG A 72 -5.02 -14.99 -9.22
N ARG A 73 -4.29 -13.97 -9.68
CA ARG A 73 -4.61 -13.22 -10.89
C ARG A 73 -4.22 -13.96 -12.17
N ASN A 74 -3.26 -14.89 -12.08
CA ASN A 74 -2.80 -15.72 -13.19
C ASN A 74 -3.56 -17.07 -13.31
N LYS A 75 -4.63 -17.26 -12.51
CA LYS A 75 -5.60 -18.35 -12.66
C LYS A 75 -6.86 -17.86 -13.35
#